data_AF-A0AAU4UCC8-F1
#
_entry.id   AF-A0AAU4UCC8-F1
#
_cell.length_a   1.000
_cell.length_b   1.000
_cell.length_c   1.000
_cell.angle_alpha   90.00
_cell.angle_beta   90.00
_cell.angle_gamma   90.00
#
_symmetry.space_group_name_H-M   'P 1'
#
loop_
_entity.id
_entity.type
_entity.pdbx_description
1 polymer ?
#
loop_
_entity_poly.entity_id
_entity_poly.type
_entity_poly.pdbx_seq_one_letter_code
_entity_poly.pdbx_strand_id
1 'polypeptide(L)'
;MARWFGRSRSRSYDKPGAAAESEHLEPLGVSDDLRLAYGRTGDPKLLRGSLQAAELAVEVYPVDDIRHAAALSSLCMLHRLSWERDRSAADLVKAVDYGRQAVDKSLPGDPVLPRHMSSLATALQEVYDSTKDVESIDEAIALYRGCLDIMPVRAAGLNEERVAQESNLANSLLRKGRTANDSAILDEAAEHARAALRDTPEDHPMHAPRLINLGGALLGLVQTGHREHMAAAEDMYTRGLRGLPVGHPSRAGVEQTLAIIKGLRRQFGV
;
A
#
# COMPACT_ATOMS: atom_id res chain seq x y z
N MET A 1 -5.04 48.29 60.85
CA MET A 1 -5.35 49.66 60.37
C MET A 1 -4.14 50.18 59.60
N ALA A 2 -4.35 50.62 58.35
CA ALA A 2 -3.60 51.63 57.56
C ALA A 2 -2.05 51.62 57.54
N ARG A 3 -1.30 51.98 56.48
CA ARG A 3 -1.40 52.16 55.01
C ARG A 3 -0.02 52.77 54.64
N TRP A 4 0.60 52.35 53.53
CA TRP A 4 1.39 53.16 52.55
C TRP A 4 2.62 53.97 53.04
N PHE A 5 3.77 54.08 52.38
CA PHE A 5 4.21 54.16 50.96
C PHE A 5 5.46 53.27 50.77
N GLY A 6 5.92 52.78 49.61
CA GLY A 6 5.85 53.25 48.23
C GLY A 6 7.28 53.43 47.70
N ARG A 7 7.71 52.59 46.74
CA ARG A 7 8.57 52.97 45.61
C ARG A 7 8.77 51.80 44.64
N SER A 8 8.37 52.08 43.41
CA SER A 8 8.51 51.31 42.19
C SER A 8 9.96 51.06 41.81
N ARG A 9 10.28 49.81 41.47
CA ARG A 9 11.31 49.49 40.47
C ARG A 9 10.72 48.48 39.51
N SER A 10 10.40 48.96 38.32
CA SER A 10 10.09 48.19 37.13
C SER A 10 11.24 47.23 36.84
N ARG A 11 11.04 45.94 37.10
CA ARG A 11 11.83 44.89 36.45
C ARG A 11 11.19 44.65 35.09
N SER A 12 11.81 45.20 34.06
CA SER A 12 11.64 44.74 32.69
C SER A 12 11.93 43.24 32.68
N TYR A 13 10.88 42.44 32.42
CA TYR A 13 11.08 41.09 31.94
C TYR A 13 11.61 41.22 30.51
N ASP A 14 12.94 41.23 30.38
CA ASP A 14 13.58 40.98 29.10
C ASP A 14 13.19 39.57 28.67
N LYS A 15 12.47 39.49 27.55
CA LYS A 15 12.16 38.24 26.85
C LYS A 15 13.48 37.54 26.52
N PRO A 16 13.73 36.30 27.01
CA PRO A 16 14.73 35.46 26.38
C PRO A 16 14.17 35.02 25.03
N GLY A 17 14.81 35.51 23.97
CA GLY A 17 14.88 34.92 22.63
C GLY A 17 13.65 34.15 22.15
N ALA A 18 12.75 34.85 21.47
CA ALA A 18 11.89 34.27 20.43
C ALA A 18 12.75 33.86 19.21
N ALA A 19 13.65 32.93 19.45
CA ALA A 19 14.37 32.15 18.46
C ALA A 19 14.27 30.68 18.89
N ALA A 20 13.05 30.23 19.15
CA ALA A 20 12.72 28.85 18.83
C ALA A 20 12.86 28.80 17.31
N GLU A 21 13.95 28.21 16.86
CA GLU A 21 14.13 27.73 15.49
C GLU A 21 12.78 27.16 15.05
N SER A 22 12.09 27.85 14.13
CA SER A 22 11.03 27.20 13.39
C SER A 22 11.75 26.10 12.63
N GLU A 23 11.69 24.88 13.15
CA GLU A 23 11.93 23.67 12.39
C GLU A 23 11.16 23.87 11.10
N HIS A 24 11.86 24.18 10.00
CA HIS A 24 11.25 24.33 8.70
C HIS A 24 10.78 22.93 8.33
N LEU A 25 9.57 22.58 8.77
CA LEU A 25 8.97 21.30 8.49
C LEU A 25 8.81 21.22 6.97
N GLU A 26 9.69 20.44 6.35
CA GLU A 26 9.69 20.17 4.92
C GLU A 26 8.29 19.66 4.52
N PRO A 27 7.61 20.28 3.52
CA PRO A 27 6.20 19.98 3.21
C PRO A 27 5.90 18.49 2.99
N LEU A 28 6.85 17.75 2.40
CA LEU A 28 6.71 16.30 2.22
C LEU A 28 6.71 15.52 3.54
N GLY A 29 7.53 15.93 4.51
CA GLY A 29 7.53 15.33 5.85
C GLY A 29 6.21 15.57 6.58
N VAL A 30 5.66 16.78 6.48
CA VAL A 30 4.32 17.12 7.02
C VAL A 30 3.25 16.24 6.37
N SER A 31 3.33 16.05 5.06
CA SER A 31 2.39 15.18 4.34
C SER A 31 2.41 13.75 4.88
N ASP A 32 3.60 13.19 5.08
CA ASP A 32 3.77 11.83 5.61
C ASP A 32 3.26 11.66 7.04
N ASP A 33 3.55 12.60 7.92
CA ASP A 33 3.08 12.56 9.31
C ASP A 33 1.55 12.60 9.38
N LEU A 34 0.92 13.48 8.59
CA LEU A 34 -0.54 13.59 8.52
C LEU A 34 -1.17 12.34 7.92
N ARG A 35 -0.55 11.73 6.90
CA ARG A 35 -1.01 10.46 6.31
C ARG A 35 -0.94 9.31 7.31
N LEU A 36 0.15 9.20 8.05
CA LEU A 36 0.30 8.17 9.09
C LEU A 36 -0.72 8.38 10.22
N ALA A 37 -0.98 9.63 10.62
CA ALA A 37 -2.01 9.95 11.58
C ALA A 37 -3.42 9.63 11.06
N TYR A 38 -3.70 9.88 9.76
CA TYR A 38 -4.92 9.45 9.09
C TYR A 38 -5.09 7.93 9.16
N GLY A 39 -4.04 7.16 8.83
CA GLY A 39 -4.09 5.69 8.91
C GLY A 39 -4.43 5.14 10.30
N ARG A 40 -4.08 5.87 11.37
CA ARG A 40 -4.38 5.48 12.76
C ARG A 40 -5.79 5.88 13.22
N THR A 41 -6.32 7.00 12.73
CA THR A 41 -7.53 7.64 13.28
C THR A 41 -8.73 7.61 12.34
N GLY A 42 -8.47 7.51 11.04
CA GLY A 42 -9.46 7.67 9.98
C GLY A 42 -9.98 9.12 9.83
N ASP A 43 -9.42 10.13 10.51
CA ASP A 43 -9.95 11.50 10.45
C ASP A 43 -9.77 12.12 9.05
N PRO A 44 -10.87 12.41 8.31
CA PRO A 44 -10.82 13.03 7.00
C PRO A 44 -10.05 14.35 6.91
N LYS A 45 -9.92 15.08 8.02
CA LYS A 45 -9.14 16.33 8.07
C LYS A 45 -7.66 16.09 7.89
N LEU A 46 -7.13 14.98 8.42
CA LEU A 46 -5.72 14.62 8.31
C LEU A 46 -5.37 14.26 6.86
N LEU A 47 -6.24 13.51 6.16
CA LEU A 47 -6.06 13.22 4.74
C LEU A 47 -6.03 14.51 3.90
N ARG A 48 -6.94 15.46 4.18
CA ARG A 48 -6.96 16.75 3.49
C ARG A 48 -5.71 17.59 3.76
N GLY A 49 -5.24 17.63 5.00
CA GLY A 49 -3.99 18.32 5.33
C GLY A 49 -2.77 17.68 4.66
N SER A 50 -2.75 16.34 4.58
CA SER A 50 -1.67 15.60 3.91
C SER A 50 -1.63 15.90 2.40
N LEU A 51 -2.79 15.98 1.74
CA LEU A 51 -2.92 16.40 0.34
C LEU A 51 -2.36 17.81 0.14
N GLN A 52 -2.79 18.78 0.96
CA GLN A 52 -2.30 20.17 0.87
C GLN A 52 -0.78 20.28 1.04
N ALA A 53 -0.22 19.51 1.98
CA ALA A 53 1.22 19.50 2.22
C ALA A 53 2.00 18.86 1.05
N ALA A 54 1.46 17.81 0.42
CA ALA A 54 2.06 17.20 -0.76
C ALA A 54 1.94 18.09 -2.01
N GLU A 55 0.82 18.80 -2.19
CA GLU A 55 0.66 19.80 -3.27
C GLU A 55 1.72 20.91 -3.12
N LEU A 56 1.89 21.45 -1.90
CA LEU A 56 2.93 22.44 -1.61
C LEU A 56 4.34 21.88 -1.86
N ALA A 57 4.59 20.60 -1.55
CA ALA A 57 5.86 19.96 -1.83
C ALA A 57 6.19 19.94 -3.33
N VAL A 58 5.22 19.63 -4.20
CA VAL A 58 5.38 19.68 -5.66
C VAL A 58 5.68 21.10 -6.15
N GLU A 59 5.05 22.11 -5.55
CA GLU A 59 5.28 23.53 -5.91
C GLU A 59 6.66 24.04 -5.48
N VAL A 60 7.16 23.60 -4.31
CA VAL A 60 8.40 24.11 -3.73
C VAL A 60 9.64 23.37 -4.24
N TYR A 61 9.54 22.06 -4.49
CA TYR A 61 10.68 21.28 -4.95
C TYR A 61 10.88 21.43 -6.47
N PRO A 62 12.08 21.83 -6.93
CA PRO A 62 12.43 21.85 -8.34
C PRO A 62 12.28 20.48 -9.00
N VAL A 63 11.99 20.46 -10.31
CA VAL A 63 11.77 19.21 -11.08
C VAL A 63 13.03 18.32 -11.11
N ASP A 64 14.22 18.88 -10.93
CA ASP A 64 15.50 18.18 -10.85
C ASP A 64 15.87 17.74 -9.41
N ASP A 65 14.95 17.83 -8.46
CA ASP A 65 15.07 17.32 -7.10
C ASP A 65 14.30 15.99 -6.95
N ILE A 66 14.93 14.96 -6.35
CA ILE A 66 14.27 13.67 -6.07
C ILE A 66 12.98 13.82 -5.25
N ARG A 67 12.90 14.87 -4.42
CA ARG A 67 11.73 15.15 -3.58
C ARG A 67 10.51 15.57 -4.40
N HIS A 68 10.70 16.10 -5.61
CA HIS A 68 9.61 16.43 -6.51
C HIS A 68 8.88 15.16 -6.97
N ALA A 69 9.61 14.15 -7.43
CA ALA A 69 9.03 12.84 -7.79
C ALA A 69 8.38 12.15 -6.58
N ALA A 70 9.02 12.24 -5.39
CA ALA A 70 8.46 11.70 -4.16
C ALA A 70 7.14 12.39 -3.76
N ALA A 71 7.03 13.72 -3.91
CA ALA A 71 5.80 14.47 -3.65
C ALA A 71 4.67 14.08 -4.61
N LEU A 72 4.96 13.88 -5.90
CA LEU A 72 4.01 13.34 -6.88
C LEU A 72 3.55 11.93 -6.49
N SER A 73 4.47 11.05 -6.06
CA SER A 73 4.11 9.71 -5.58
C SER A 73 3.25 9.75 -4.32
N SER A 74 3.47 10.73 -3.43
CA SER A 74 2.60 10.96 -2.28
C SER A 74 1.20 11.38 -2.71
N LEU A 75 1.06 12.28 -3.69
CA LEU A 75 -0.25 12.65 -4.25
C LEU A 75 -0.96 11.45 -4.89
N CYS A 76 -0.24 10.60 -5.62
CA CYS A 76 -0.77 9.33 -6.15
C CYS A 76 -1.42 8.49 -5.02
N MET A 77 -0.68 8.26 -3.94
CA MET A 77 -1.16 7.48 -2.80
C MET A 77 -2.36 8.15 -2.10
N LEU A 78 -2.32 9.47 -1.88
CA LEU A 78 -3.35 10.19 -1.13
C LEU A 78 -4.67 10.29 -1.89
N HIS A 79 -4.61 10.45 -3.21
CA HIS A 79 -5.81 10.37 -4.05
C HIS A 79 -6.38 8.95 -4.10
N ARG A 80 -5.53 7.91 -4.12
CA ARG A 80 -5.98 6.52 -4.00
C ARG A 80 -6.69 6.26 -2.65
N LEU A 81 -6.17 6.79 -1.55
CA LEU A 81 -6.84 6.72 -0.23
C LEU A 81 -8.18 7.47 -0.22
N SER A 82 -8.27 8.60 -0.93
CA SER A 82 -9.54 9.33 -1.11
C SER A 82 -10.55 8.51 -1.92
N TRP A 83 -10.10 7.82 -2.98
CA TRP A 83 -10.91 6.86 -3.72
C TRP A 83 -11.43 5.72 -2.85
N GLU A 84 -10.59 5.11 -2.01
CA GLU A 84 -11.01 4.03 -1.12
C GLU A 84 -12.12 4.48 -0.15
N ARG A 85 -12.01 5.73 0.35
CA ARG A 85 -12.98 6.29 1.29
C ARG A 85 -14.31 6.66 0.62
N ASP A 86 -14.24 7.41 -0.48
CA ASP A 86 -15.41 8.11 -1.04
C ASP A 86 -15.91 7.49 -2.36
N ARG A 87 -15.14 6.56 -2.95
CA ARG A 87 -15.38 5.97 -4.28
C ARG A 87 -15.52 7.04 -5.38
N SER A 88 -14.77 8.13 -5.24
CA SER A 88 -14.67 9.23 -6.21
C SER A 88 -13.78 8.84 -7.40
N ALA A 89 -14.38 8.56 -8.55
CA ALA A 89 -13.63 8.21 -9.77
C ALA A 89 -12.62 9.29 -10.19
N ALA A 90 -12.91 10.56 -9.89
CA ALA A 90 -11.99 11.67 -10.16
C ALA A 90 -10.69 11.56 -9.35
N ASP A 91 -10.77 11.08 -8.11
CA ASP A 91 -9.57 10.83 -7.30
C ASP A 91 -8.77 9.65 -7.83
N LEU A 92 -9.42 8.60 -8.33
CA LEU A 92 -8.70 7.49 -8.93
C LEU A 92 -7.96 7.90 -10.22
N VAL A 93 -8.57 8.76 -11.05
CA VAL A 93 -7.90 9.35 -12.24
C VAL A 93 -6.69 10.18 -11.82
N LYS A 94 -6.84 11.05 -10.81
CA LYS A 94 -5.71 11.84 -10.28
C LYS A 94 -4.60 10.96 -9.71
N ALA A 95 -4.95 9.86 -9.04
CA ALA A 95 -3.97 8.93 -8.50
C ALA A 95 -3.07 8.36 -9.60
N VAL A 96 -3.67 7.87 -10.70
CA VAL A 96 -2.92 7.36 -11.85
C VAL A 96 -2.09 8.46 -12.52
N ASP A 97 -2.66 9.65 -12.72
CA ASP A 97 -1.94 10.77 -13.34
C ASP A 97 -0.69 11.16 -12.53
N TYR A 98 -0.83 11.40 -11.22
CA TYR A 98 0.31 11.69 -10.36
C TYR A 98 1.31 10.53 -10.27
N GLY A 99 0.84 9.28 -10.29
CA GLY A 99 1.71 8.11 -10.31
C GLY A 99 2.57 8.05 -11.58
N ARG A 100 1.98 8.35 -12.75
CA ARG A 100 2.71 8.45 -14.02
C ARG A 100 3.73 9.58 -14.00
N GLN A 101 3.34 10.75 -13.50
CA GLN A 101 4.25 11.87 -13.34
C GLN A 101 5.41 11.53 -12.40
N ALA A 102 5.15 10.84 -11.27
CA ALA A 102 6.21 10.44 -10.34
C ALA A 102 7.24 9.52 -11.00
N VAL A 103 6.80 8.53 -11.79
CA VAL A 103 7.70 7.64 -12.53
C VAL A 103 8.46 8.39 -13.62
N ASP A 104 7.80 9.26 -14.40
CA ASP A 104 8.42 10.06 -15.46
C ASP A 104 9.46 11.06 -14.93
N LYS A 105 9.20 11.66 -13.77
CA LYS A 105 10.09 12.66 -13.13
C LYS A 105 11.14 12.05 -12.20
N SER A 106 11.17 10.72 -12.03
CA SER A 106 12.20 10.07 -11.24
C SER A 106 13.57 10.25 -11.90
N LEU A 107 14.57 10.67 -11.12
CA LEU A 107 15.91 10.90 -11.65
C LEU A 107 16.63 9.58 -11.96
N PRO A 108 17.60 9.55 -12.88
CA PRO A 108 18.42 8.36 -13.13
C PRO A 108 19.10 7.88 -11.84
N GLY A 109 18.90 6.60 -11.50
CA GLY A 109 19.44 6.01 -10.28
C GLY A 109 18.70 6.38 -9.00
N ASP A 110 17.49 6.96 -9.10
CA ASP A 110 16.64 7.26 -7.95
C ASP A 110 16.38 5.98 -7.12
N PRO A 111 16.88 5.91 -5.87
CA PRO A 111 16.73 4.73 -5.03
C PRO A 111 15.28 4.45 -4.62
N VAL A 112 14.36 5.41 -4.78
CA VAL A 112 12.93 5.25 -4.44
C VAL A 112 12.02 5.08 -5.66
N LEU A 113 12.55 5.03 -6.89
CA LEU A 113 11.79 4.70 -8.10
C LEU A 113 10.92 3.43 -7.96
N PRO A 114 11.38 2.32 -7.34
CA PRO A 114 10.52 1.15 -7.10
C PRO A 114 9.21 1.49 -6.34
N ARG A 115 9.24 2.48 -5.44
CA ARG A 115 8.05 2.91 -4.69
C ARG A 115 7.11 3.74 -5.54
N HIS A 116 7.63 4.59 -6.42
CA HIS A 116 6.83 5.36 -7.37
C HIS A 116 6.08 4.41 -8.31
N MET A 117 6.81 3.45 -8.90
CA MET A 117 6.23 2.41 -9.76
C MET A 117 5.19 1.56 -9.02
N SER A 118 5.48 1.12 -7.79
CA SER A 118 4.53 0.38 -6.97
C SER A 118 3.27 1.18 -6.64
N SER A 119 3.40 2.50 -6.40
CA SER A 119 2.25 3.37 -6.08
C SER A 119 1.33 3.51 -7.29
N LEU A 120 1.90 3.75 -8.47
CA LEU A 120 1.16 3.77 -9.74
C LEU A 120 0.49 2.41 -10.01
N ALA A 121 1.23 1.31 -9.87
CA ALA A 121 0.69 -0.04 -10.09
C ALA A 121 -0.50 -0.35 -9.17
N THR A 122 -0.47 0.14 -7.92
CA THR A 122 -1.59 -0.02 -6.98
C THR A 122 -2.80 0.80 -7.40
N ALA A 123 -2.61 2.03 -7.89
CA ALA A 123 -3.71 2.84 -8.43
C ALA A 123 -4.33 2.20 -9.69
N LEU A 124 -3.51 1.62 -10.57
CA LEU A 124 -3.97 0.90 -11.76
C LEU A 124 -4.73 -0.39 -11.41
N GLN A 125 -4.34 -1.11 -10.36
CA GLN A 125 -5.14 -2.22 -9.84
C GLN A 125 -6.52 -1.77 -9.37
N GLU A 126 -6.65 -0.61 -8.72
CA GLU A 126 -7.94 -0.05 -8.32
C GLU A 126 -8.81 0.34 -9.54
N VAL A 127 -8.18 0.81 -10.63
CA VAL A 127 -8.87 1.03 -11.92
C VAL A 127 -9.41 -0.29 -12.44
N TYR A 128 -8.61 -1.34 -12.48
CA TYR A 128 -9.06 -2.67 -12.89
C TYR A 128 -10.20 -3.20 -12.00
N ASP A 129 -10.10 -3.01 -10.69
CA ASP A 129 -11.12 -3.49 -9.77
C ASP A 129 -12.47 -2.82 -9.99
N SER A 130 -12.46 -1.52 -10.30
CA SER A 130 -13.65 -0.70 -10.52
C SER A 130 -14.24 -0.82 -11.93
N THR A 131 -13.41 -1.01 -12.95
CA THR A 131 -13.84 -0.93 -14.36
C THR A 131 -13.65 -2.22 -15.15
N LYS A 132 -12.84 -3.16 -14.65
CA LYS A 132 -12.33 -4.34 -15.38
C LYS A 132 -11.52 -4.01 -16.63
N ASP A 133 -10.93 -2.81 -16.68
CA ASP A 133 -10.03 -2.40 -17.74
C ASP A 133 -8.74 -3.23 -17.77
N VAL A 134 -8.64 -4.15 -18.72
CA VAL A 134 -7.51 -5.08 -18.84
C VAL A 134 -6.18 -4.36 -19.09
N GLU A 135 -6.18 -3.21 -19.75
CA GLU A 135 -4.95 -2.46 -20.00
C GLU A 135 -4.34 -1.96 -18.67
N SER A 136 -5.18 -1.49 -17.73
CA SER A 136 -4.71 -1.06 -16.42
C SER A 136 -4.06 -2.18 -15.59
N ILE A 137 -4.62 -3.40 -15.57
CA ILE A 137 -4.00 -4.51 -14.82
C ILE A 137 -2.72 -5.01 -15.49
N ASP A 138 -2.63 -4.93 -16.82
CA ASP A 138 -1.43 -5.29 -17.57
C ASP A 138 -0.29 -4.29 -17.30
N GLU A 139 -0.60 -3.00 -17.29
CA GLU A 139 0.34 -1.94 -16.89
C GLU A 139 0.80 -2.13 -15.43
N ALA A 140 -0.12 -2.44 -14.51
CA ALA A 140 0.22 -2.71 -13.10
C ALA A 140 1.19 -3.90 -12.95
N ILE A 141 0.93 -5.02 -13.64
CA ILE A 141 1.80 -6.20 -13.63
C ILE A 141 3.18 -5.85 -14.19
N ALA A 142 3.25 -5.10 -15.30
CA ALA A 142 4.50 -4.68 -15.90
C ALA A 142 5.33 -3.79 -14.94
N LEU A 143 4.67 -2.86 -14.24
CA LEU A 143 5.31 -2.02 -13.23
C LEU A 143 5.85 -2.84 -12.06
N TYR A 144 5.09 -3.78 -11.52
CA TYR A 144 5.60 -4.63 -10.41
C TYR A 144 6.77 -5.51 -10.84
N ARG A 145 6.74 -6.09 -12.04
CA ARG A 145 7.88 -6.83 -12.59
C ARG A 145 9.11 -5.91 -12.73
N GLY A 146 8.92 -4.71 -13.30
CA GLY A 146 9.96 -3.71 -13.42
C GLY A 146 10.57 -3.30 -12.06
N CYS A 147 9.75 -3.15 -11.01
CA CYS A 147 10.24 -2.93 -9.64
C CYS A 147 11.16 -4.07 -9.20
N LEU A 148 10.72 -5.32 -9.37
CA LEU A 148 11.49 -6.49 -8.95
C LEU A 148 12.80 -6.65 -9.73
N ASP A 149 12.85 -6.21 -10.99
CA ASP A 149 14.06 -6.27 -11.82
C ASP A 149 15.14 -5.28 -11.37
N ILE A 150 14.75 -4.09 -10.89
CA ILE A 150 15.70 -3.06 -10.44
C ILE A 150 16.06 -3.18 -8.96
N MET A 151 15.28 -3.92 -8.17
CA MET A 151 15.54 -4.12 -6.75
C MET A 151 16.62 -5.18 -6.50
N PRO A 152 17.69 -4.86 -5.76
CA PRO A 152 18.77 -5.79 -5.53
C PRO A 152 18.30 -7.03 -4.76
N VAL A 153 18.69 -8.21 -5.24
CA VAL A 153 18.57 -9.46 -4.49
C VAL A 153 19.62 -9.45 -3.39
N ARG A 154 19.19 -9.29 -2.13
CA ARG A 154 20.10 -9.34 -0.99
C ARG A 154 20.39 -10.81 -0.65
N ALA A 155 21.67 -11.14 -0.51
CA ALA A 155 22.11 -12.50 -0.17
C ALA A 155 21.77 -12.91 1.28
N ALA A 156 21.48 -11.95 2.16
CA ALA A 156 21.08 -12.21 3.55
C ALA A 156 20.14 -11.11 4.08
N GLY A 157 19.13 -11.53 4.85
CA GLY A 157 18.16 -10.66 5.50
C GLY A 157 16.88 -10.41 4.68
N LEU A 158 15.79 -10.14 5.39
CA LEU A 158 14.49 -9.81 4.82
C LEU A 158 14.57 -8.48 4.06
N ASN A 159 14.41 -8.53 2.74
CA ASN A 159 14.16 -7.33 1.93
C ASN A 159 12.66 -7.06 1.90
N GLU A 160 12.12 -6.48 2.98
CA GLU A 160 10.67 -6.30 3.17
C GLU A 160 10.01 -5.58 2.00
N GLU A 161 10.71 -4.60 1.41
CA GLU A 161 10.21 -3.88 0.23
C GLU A 161 10.04 -4.83 -0.97
N ARG A 162 11.02 -5.70 -1.22
CA ARG A 162 10.94 -6.68 -2.32
C ARG A 162 9.82 -7.68 -2.05
N VAL A 163 9.72 -8.19 -0.82
CA VAL A 163 8.67 -9.14 -0.42
C VAL A 163 7.26 -8.53 -0.55
N ALA A 164 7.11 -7.23 -0.26
CA ALA A 164 5.87 -6.51 -0.54
C ALA A 164 5.56 -6.45 -2.04
N GLN A 165 6.55 -6.18 -2.90
CA GLN A 165 6.35 -6.17 -4.36
C GLN A 165 5.99 -7.54 -4.92
N GLU A 166 6.63 -8.62 -4.47
CA GLU A 166 6.27 -10.01 -4.82
C GLU A 166 4.80 -10.30 -4.46
N SER A 167 4.36 -9.86 -3.28
CA SER A 167 2.97 -10.06 -2.85
C SER A 167 1.96 -9.25 -3.66
N ASN A 168 2.31 -8.02 -4.04
CA ASN A 168 1.46 -7.15 -4.86
C ASN A 168 1.35 -7.67 -6.30
N LEU A 169 2.46 -8.15 -6.87
CA LEU A 169 2.48 -8.81 -8.18
C LEU A 169 1.58 -10.05 -8.18
N ALA A 170 1.73 -10.91 -7.17
CA ALA A 170 0.86 -12.07 -7.00
C ALA A 170 -0.62 -11.69 -6.93
N ASN A 171 -0.97 -10.59 -6.25
CA ASN A 171 -2.34 -10.11 -6.15
C ASN A 171 -2.88 -9.61 -7.51
N SER A 172 -2.07 -8.88 -8.28
CA SER A 172 -2.45 -8.42 -9.62
C SER A 172 -2.65 -9.58 -10.59
N LEU A 173 -1.72 -10.54 -10.61
CA LEU A 173 -1.82 -11.76 -11.41
C LEU A 173 -3.05 -12.58 -11.01
N LEU A 174 -3.34 -12.71 -9.72
CA LEU A 174 -4.54 -13.39 -9.23
C LEU A 174 -5.82 -12.78 -9.80
N ARG A 175 -5.92 -11.45 -9.78
CA ARG A 175 -7.08 -10.72 -10.32
C ARG A 175 -7.25 -10.98 -11.82
N LYS A 176 -6.17 -10.78 -12.58
CA LYS A 176 -6.16 -11.02 -14.04
C LYS A 176 -6.49 -12.47 -14.38
N GLY A 177 -5.81 -13.42 -13.74
CA GLY A 177 -5.97 -14.86 -13.99
C GLY A 177 -7.36 -15.37 -13.67
N ARG A 178 -8.00 -14.87 -12.61
CA ARG A 178 -9.41 -15.20 -12.29
C ARG A 178 -10.38 -14.70 -13.34
N THR A 179 -10.23 -13.45 -13.79
CA THR A 179 -11.13 -12.88 -14.80
C THR A 179 -10.92 -13.50 -16.18
N ALA A 180 -9.67 -13.82 -16.54
CA ALA A 180 -9.35 -14.52 -17.78
C ALA A 180 -9.65 -16.03 -17.71
N ASN A 181 -9.88 -16.58 -16.52
CA ASN A 181 -9.93 -18.02 -16.26
C ASN A 181 -8.69 -18.75 -16.82
N ASP A 182 -7.51 -18.17 -16.57
CA ASP A 182 -6.23 -18.60 -17.12
C ASP A 182 -5.36 -19.23 -16.02
N SER A 183 -5.17 -20.54 -16.09
CA SER A 183 -4.40 -21.28 -15.10
C SER A 183 -2.91 -20.93 -15.12
N ALA A 184 -2.33 -20.56 -16.26
CA ALA A 184 -0.91 -20.20 -16.34
C ALA A 184 -0.64 -18.90 -15.58
N ILE A 185 -1.53 -17.90 -15.69
CA ILE A 185 -1.43 -16.65 -14.92
C ILE A 185 -1.64 -16.93 -13.42
N LEU A 186 -2.54 -17.85 -13.07
CA LEU A 186 -2.80 -18.22 -11.68
C LEU A 186 -1.64 -19.02 -11.05
N ASP A 187 -0.96 -19.84 -11.84
CA ASP A 187 0.26 -20.53 -11.43
C ASP A 187 1.37 -19.51 -11.14
N GLU A 188 1.57 -18.53 -12.02
CA GLU A 188 2.52 -17.43 -11.81
C GLU A 188 2.16 -16.63 -10.54
N ALA A 189 0.86 -16.35 -10.31
CA ALA A 189 0.40 -15.71 -9.09
C ALA A 189 0.77 -16.53 -7.83
N ALA A 190 0.62 -17.86 -7.88
CA ALA A 190 0.98 -18.75 -6.79
C ALA A 190 2.50 -18.79 -6.56
N GLU A 191 3.32 -18.73 -7.61
CA GLU A 191 4.78 -18.65 -7.51
C GLU A 191 5.26 -17.41 -6.76
N HIS A 192 4.79 -16.23 -7.17
CA HIS A 192 5.10 -14.97 -6.48
C HIS A 192 4.55 -14.93 -5.04
N ALA A 193 3.34 -15.46 -4.80
CA ALA A 193 2.80 -15.56 -3.46
C ALA A 193 3.62 -16.49 -2.55
N ARG A 194 4.12 -17.61 -3.07
CA ARG A 194 5.05 -18.51 -2.35
C ARG A 194 6.39 -17.82 -2.07
N ALA A 195 6.91 -17.07 -3.03
CA ALA A 195 8.14 -16.30 -2.84
C ALA A 195 8.01 -15.28 -1.72
N ALA A 196 6.93 -14.49 -1.73
CA ALA A 196 6.65 -13.54 -0.66
C ALA A 196 6.50 -14.23 0.70
N LEU A 197 5.78 -15.35 0.77
CA LEU A 197 5.53 -16.06 2.03
C LEU A 197 6.81 -16.68 2.61
N ARG A 198 7.69 -17.23 1.76
CA ARG A 198 8.96 -17.86 2.19
C ARG A 198 9.84 -16.89 2.98
N ASP A 199 9.85 -15.63 2.60
CA ASP A 199 10.68 -14.61 3.24
C ASP A 199 9.92 -13.87 4.37
N THR A 200 8.68 -14.25 4.67
CA THR A 200 7.87 -13.60 5.71
C THR A 200 7.84 -14.43 7.00
N PRO A 201 8.47 -13.96 8.10
CA PRO A 201 8.37 -14.61 9.41
C PRO A 201 6.93 -14.81 9.87
N GLU A 202 6.66 -15.86 10.67
CA GLU A 202 5.29 -16.18 11.11
C GLU A 202 4.66 -15.12 12.03
N ASP A 203 5.48 -14.37 12.77
CA ASP A 203 5.07 -13.27 13.65
C ASP A 203 4.91 -11.93 12.91
N HIS A 204 5.24 -11.88 11.62
CA HIS A 204 5.14 -10.67 10.83
C HIS A 204 3.65 -10.31 10.56
N PRO A 205 3.24 -9.03 10.68
CA PRO A 205 1.84 -8.62 10.47
C PRO A 205 1.27 -8.99 9.10
N MET A 206 2.12 -9.06 8.07
CA MET A 206 1.74 -9.44 6.70
C MET A 206 1.74 -10.95 6.45
N HIS A 207 2.16 -11.81 7.40
CA HIS A 207 2.19 -13.26 7.20
C HIS A 207 0.80 -13.82 6.89
N ALA A 208 -0.21 -13.46 7.70
CA ALA A 208 -1.59 -13.90 7.49
C ALA A 208 -2.21 -13.38 6.17
N PRO A 209 -2.10 -12.08 5.82
CA PRO A 209 -2.49 -11.60 4.49
C PRO A 209 -1.78 -12.32 3.32
N ARG A 210 -0.47 -12.61 3.44
CA ARG A 210 0.29 -13.31 2.39
C ARG A 210 -0.16 -14.77 2.23
N LEU A 211 -0.52 -15.45 3.32
CA LEU A 211 -1.18 -16.77 3.28
C LEU A 211 -2.51 -16.70 2.52
N ILE A 212 -3.34 -15.69 2.79
CA ILE A 212 -4.63 -15.51 2.12
C ILE A 212 -4.45 -15.27 0.62
N ASN A 213 -3.44 -14.48 0.21
CA ASN A 213 -3.12 -14.27 -1.20
C ASN A 213 -2.73 -15.58 -1.90
N LEU A 214 -1.87 -16.40 -1.28
CA LEU A 214 -1.51 -17.73 -1.82
C LEU A 214 -2.74 -18.65 -1.89
N GLY A 215 -3.56 -18.70 -0.85
CA GLY A 215 -4.82 -19.46 -0.85
C GLY A 215 -5.75 -19.02 -1.98
N GLY A 216 -5.79 -17.73 -2.29
CA GLY A 216 -6.54 -17.18 -3.40
C GLY A 216 -6.08 -17.68 -4.77
N ALA A 217 -4.78 -17.69 -5.03
CA ALA A 217 -4.20 -18.22 -6.27
C ALA A 217 -4.48 -19.71 -6.44
N LEU A 218 -4.25 -20.50 -5.38
CA LEU A 218 -4.55 -21.93 -5.36
C LEU A 218 -6.04 -22.23 -5.59
N LEU A 219 -6.93 -21.45 -4.99
CA LEU A 219 -8.36 -21.58 -5.23
C LEU A 219 -8.74 -21.22 -6.68
N GLY A 220 -8.09 -20.22 -7.27
CA GLY A 220 -8.25 -19.91 -8.69
C GLY A 220 -7.86 -21.09 -9.57
N LEU A 221 -6.72 -21.73 -9.30
CA LEU A 221 -6.28 -22.92 -10.03
C LEU A 221 -7.30 -24.05 -9.94
N VAL A 222 -7.85 -24.30 -8.75
CA VAL A 222 -8.93 -25.27 -8.55
C VAL A 222 -10.15 -24.94 -9.42
N GLN A 223 -10.52 -23.66 -9.53
CA GLN A 223 -11.65 -23.21 -10.37
C GLN A 223 -11.38 -23.43 -11.87
N THR A 224 -10.11 -23.35 -12.30
CA THR A 224 -9.70 -23.70 -13.68
C THR A 224 -9.53 -25.21 -13.93
N GLY A 225 -9.71 -26.06 -12.91
CA GLY A 225 -9.70 -27.53 -13.05
C GLY A 225 -8.58 -28.26 -12.31
N HIS A 226 -7.62 -27.54 -11.72
CA HIS A 226 -6.48 -28.10 -10.99
C HIS A 226 -6.84 -28.46 -9.55
N ARG A 227 -7.66 -29.51 -9.41
CA ARG A 227 -8.26 -29.93 -8.12
C ARG A 227 -7.24 -30.34 -7.07
N GLU A 228 -6.04 -30.74 -7.49
CA GLU A 228 -4.92 -31.08 -6.62
C GLU A 228 -4.55 -29.95 -5.64
N HIS A 229 -4.89 -28.70 -5.95
CA HIS A 229 -4.62 -27.55 -5.09
C HIS A 229 -5.69 -27.29 -4.01
N MET A 230 -6.80 -28.03 -3.99
CA MET A 230 -7.91 -27.80 -3.06
C MET A 230 -7.48 -27.85 -1.58
N ALA A 231 -6.77 -28.90 -1.20
CA ALA A 231 -6.32 -29.07 0.19
C ALA A 231 -5.33 -27.97 0.61
N ALA A 232 -4.44 -27.57 -0.30
CA ALA A 232 -3.49 -26.50 -0.05
C ALA A 232 -4.20 -25.14 0.08
N ALA A 233 -5.20 -24.85 -0.76
CA ALA A 233 -6.01 -23.64 -0.64
C ALA A 233 -6.73 -23.58 0.73
N GLU A 234 -7.32 -24.69 1.18
CA GLU A 234 -7.97 -24.78 2.49
C GLU A 234 -6.99 -24.50 3.64
N ASP A 235 -5.79 -25.10 3.60
CA ASP A 235 -4.75 -24.88 4.61
C ASP A 235 -4.34 -23.41 4.68
N MET A 236 -4.06 -22.79 3.53
CA MET A 236 -3.65 -21.39 3.45
C MET A 236 -4.70 -20.44 4.03
N TYR A 237 -5.97 -20.60 3.64
CA TYR A 237 -7.04 -19.78 4.19
C TYR A 237 -7.28 -20.07 5.69
N THR A 238 -7.14 -21.31 6.15
CA THR A 238 -7.29 -21.68 7.57
C THR A 238 -6.21 -21.06 8.44
N ARG A 239 -4.95 -21.15 8.01
CA ARG A 239 -3.81 -20.53 8.70
C ARG A 239 -3.89 -19.01 8.65
N GLY A 240 -4.23 -18.44 7.49
CA GLY A 240 -4.47 -17.01 7.32
C GLY A 240 -5.54 -16.50 8.27
N LEU A 241 -6.69 -17.18 8.36
CA LEU A 241 -7.76 -16.82 9.30
C LEU A 241 -7.30 -16.87 10.76
N ARG A 242 -6.48 -17.86 11.13
CA ARG A 242 -5.96 -17.97 12.50
C ARG A 242 -5.02 -16.81 12.85
N GLY A 243 -4.24 -16.32 11.89
CA GLY A 243 -3.30 -15.22 12.11
C GLY A 243 -3.93 -13.81 12.03
N LEU A 244 -5.15 -13.67 11.51
CA LEU A 244 -5.83 -12.37 11.49
C LEU A 244 -6.35 -11.96 12.89
N PRO A 245 -6.07 -10.72 13.36
CA PRO A 245 -6.62 -10.21 14.62
C PRO A 245 -8.15 -10.27 14.67
N VAL A 246 -8.71 -10.44 15.87
CA VAL A 246 -10.16 -10.36 16.08
C VAL A 246 -10.68 -8.99 15.61
N GLY A 247 -11.75 -8.98 14.81
CA GLY A 247 -12.30 -7.77 14.21
C GLY A 247 -11.61 -7.29 12.92
N HIS A 248 -10.57 -7.99 12.43
CA HIS A 248 -9.95 -7.63 11.16
C HIS A 248 -10.96 -7.73 10.00
N PRO A 249 -11.11 -6.70 9.14
CA PRO A 249 -12.16 -6.63 8.11
C PRO A 249 -12.21 -7.85 7.16
N SER A 250 -11.05 -8.41 6.83
CA SER A 250 -10.96 -9.57 5.92
C SER A 250 -11.43 -10.90 6.51
N ARG A 251 -11.65 -11.01 7.83
CA ARG A 251 -11.99 -12.30 8.47
C ARG A 251 -13.27 -12.91 7.91
N ALA A 252 -14.33 -12.11 7.80
CA ALA A 252 -15.63 -12.58 7.30
C ALA A 252 -15.54 -13.14 5.88
N GLY A 253 -14.79 -12.47 5.00
CA GLY A 253 -14.56 -12.92 3.63
C GLY A 253 -13.76 -14.23 3.56
N VAL A 254 -12.75 -14.39 4.44
CA VAL A 254 -11.98 -15.63 4.55
C VAL A 254 -12.84 -16.78 5.07
N GLU A 255 -13.67 -16.54 6.08
CA GLU A 255 -14.61 -17.54 6.63
C GLU A 255 -15.62 -18.02 5.58
N GLN A 256 -16.18 -17.09 4.80
CA GLN A 256 -17.06 -17.41 3.68
C GLN A 256 -16.33 -18.25 2.62
N THR A 257 -15.10 -17.89 2.28
CA THR A 257 -14.30 -18.63 1.30
C THR A 257 -14.00 -20.06 1.78
N LEU A 258 -13.66 -20.24 3.06
CA LEU A 258 -13.47 -21.57 3.65
C LEU A 258 -14.74 -22.41 3.62
N ALA A 259 -15.92 -21.81 3.83
CA ALA A 259 -17.18 -22.52 3.72
C ALA A 259 -17.42 -23.03 2.28
N ILE A 260 -17.10 -22.21 1.27
CA ILE A 260 -17.17 -22.59 -0.14
C ILE A 260 -16.20 -23.75 -0.43
N ILE A 261 -14.93 -23.63 -0.02
CA ILE A 261 -13.91 -24.67 -0.22
C ILE A 261 -14.38 -26.00 0.38
N LYS A 262 -14.88 -25.99 1.63
CA LYS A 262 -15.39 -27.19 2.30
C LYS A 262 -16.62 -27.78 1.60
N GLY A 263 -17.47 -26.95 1.01
CA GLY A 263 -18.60 -27.37 0.19
C GLY A 263 -18.14 -28.09 -1.08
N LEU A 264 -17.22 -27.48 -1.82
CA LEU A 264 -16.64 -28.06 -3.04
C LEU A 264 -15.93 -29.38 -2.75
N ARG A 265 -15.19 -29.45 -1.64
CA ARG A 265 -14.48 -30.67 -1.22
C ARG A 265 -15.43 -31.85 -1.01
N ARG A 266 -16.56 -31.62 -0.32
CA ARG A 266 -17.62 -32.63 -0.15
C ARG A 266 -18.25 -33.06 -1.47
N GLN A 267 -18.46 -32.12 -2.39
CA GLN A 267 -19.04 -32.41 -3.71
C GLN A 267 -18.11 -33.25 -4.59
N PHE A 268 -16.80 -33.03 -4.51
CA PHE A 268 -15.81 -33.68 -5.37
C PHE A 268 -15.13 -34.91 -4.73
N GLY A 269 -15.40 -35.20 -3.46
CA GLY A 269 -14.82 -36.37 -2.77
C GLY A 269 -13.31 -36.29 -2.53
N VAL A 270 -12.77 -35.07 -2.51
CA VAL A 270 -11.36 -34.76 -2.16
C VAL A 270 -11.23 -34.25 -0.72
#